data_AF-A0A0D6AP48-F1
#
_entry.id   AF-A0A0D6AP48-F1
#
_cell.length_a   1.000
_cell.length_b   1.000
_cell.length_c   1.000
_cell.angle_alpha   90.00
_cell.angle_beta   90.00
_cell.angle_gamma   90.00
#
_symmetry.space_group_name_H-M   'P 1'
#
loop_
_entity.id
_entity.type
_entity.pdbx_description
1 polymer ?
#
loop_
_entity_poly.entity_id
_entity_poly.type
_entity_poly.pdbx_seq_one_letter_code
_entity_poly.pdbx_strand_id
1 'polypeptide(L)' 'MSEVANLSPSKEEIGEVITELEQYRERLVNDILQLGKKIKLSQKAVDKNITEHPEIAHIDKMLEQLRSQI' A
#
# COMPACT_ATOMS: atom_id res chain seq x y z
N MET A 1 -13.71 11.04 -33.22
CA MET A 1 -12.27 11.00 -32.90
C MET A 1 -11.95 12.31 -32.19
N SER A 2 -11.21 12.22 -31.07
CA SER A 2 -10.52 13.32 -30.39
C SER A 2 -11.29 14.10 -29.34
N GLU A 3 -11.39 13.53 -28.13
CA GLU A 3 -11.22 14.32 -26.90
C GLU A 3 -10.72 13.41 -25.76
N VAL A 4 -9.52 12.86 -25.95
CA VAL A 4 -8.69 12.49 -24.79
C VAL A 4 -8.16 13.81 -24.23
N ALA A 5 -9.05 14.56 -23.57
CA ALA A 5 -8.66 15.65 -22.70
C ALA A 5 -7.69 15.05 -21.68
N ASN A 6 -6.56 15.71 -21.54
CA ASN A 6 -5.44 15.33 -20.69
C ASN A 6 -5.91 15.23 -19.22
N LEU A 7 -6.50 14.10 -18.83
CA LEU A 7 -7.03 13.83 -17.49
C LEU A 7 -5.86 13.46 -16.58
N SER A 8 -5.08 14.48 -16.20
CA SER A 8 -4.29 14.35 -14.98
C SER A 8 -5.29 14.30 -13.82
N PRO A 9 -5.28 13.26 -12.97
CA PRO A 9 -6.22 13.15 -11.86
C PRO A 9 -6.12 14.37 -10.96
N SER A 10 -7.26 14.80 -10.42
CA SER A 10 -7.29 15.89 -9.45
C SER A 10 -6.55 15.50 -8.16
N LYS A 11 -6.13 16.51 -7.39
CA LYS A 11 -5.44 16.28 -6.12
C LYS A 11 -6.31 15.52 -5.13
N GLU A 12 -7.61 15.78 -5.15
CA GLU A 12 -8.62 15.12 -4.34
C GLU A 12 -8.73 13.63 -4.69
N GLU A 13 -8.84 13.29 -5.98
CA GLU A 13 -8.86 11.89 -6.44
C GLU A 13 -7.57 11.15 -6.07
N ILE A 14 -6.40 11.79 -6.21
CA ILE A 14 -5.12 11.21 -5.78
C ILE A 14 -5.11 10.96 -4.26
N GLY A 15 -5.66 11.88 -3.47
CA GLY A 15 -5.78 11.75 -2.01
C GLY A 15 -6.68 10.59 -1.58
N GLU A 16 -7.80 10.39 -2.28
CA GLU A 16 -8.69 9.24 -2.06
C GLU A 16 -7.97 7.93 -2.34
N VAL A 17 -7.27 7.82 -3.48
CA VAL A 17 -6.50 6.61 -3.83
C VAL A 17 -5.38 6.33 -2.80
N ILE A 18 -4.67 7.36 -2.33
CA ILE A 18 -3.66 7.21 -1.27
C ILE A 18 -4.29 6.63 -0.01
N THR A 19 -5.44 7.16 0.40
CA THR A 19 -6.15 6.70 1.60
C THR A 19 -6.55 5.22 1.48
N GLU A 20 -7.08 4.81 0.32
CA GLU A 20 -7.46 3.41 0.08
C GLU A 20 -6.25 2.47 0.07
N LEU A 21 -5.13 2.88 -0.53
CA LEU A 21 -3.89 2.11 -0.57
C LEU A 21 -3.28 1.96 0.83
N GLU A 22 -3.31 3.01 1.65
CA GLU A 22 -2.85 2.95 3.05
C GLU A 22 -3.68 1.97 3.89
N GLN A 23 -5.01 2.03 3.76
CA GLN A 23 -5.91 1.09 4.43
C GLN A 23 -5.68 -0.35 3.96
N TYR A 24 -5.43 -0.55 2.67
CA TYR A 24 -5.14 -1.88 2.14
C TYR A 24 -3.81 -2.42 2.67
N ARG A 25 -2.76 -1.59 2.68
CA ARG A 25 -1.46 -1.93 3.27
C ARG A 25 -1.59 -2.31 4.74
N GLU A 26 -2.36 -1.55 5.52
CA GLU A 26 -2.59 -1.82 6.94
C GLU A 26 -3.27 -3.19 7.15
N ARG A 27 -4.27 -3.53 6.34
CA ARG A 27 -4.91 -4.86 6.38
C ARG A 27 -3.91 -5.98 6.12
N LEU A 28 -3.05 -5.84 5.11
CA LEU A 28 -2.01 -6.85 4.82
C LEU A 28 -1.04 -7.04 5.99
N VAL A 29 -0.57 -5.93 6.58
CA VAL A 29 0.29 -5.98 7.78
C VAL A 29 -0.41 -6.71 8.91
N ASN A 30 -1.66 -6.35 9.18
CA ASN A 30 -2.47 -6.99 10.24
C ASN A 30 -2.67 -8.48 9.99
N ASP A 31 -2.93 -8.90 8.75
CA ASP A 31 -3.07 -10.32 8.41
C ASP A 31 -1.77 -11.09 8.67
N ILE A 32 -0.62 -10.52 8.32
CA ILE A 32 0.70 -11.12 8.60
C ILE A 32 0.94 -11.21 10.12
N LEU A 33 0.60 -10.16 10.88
CA LEU A 33 0.71 -10.16 12.35
C LEU A 33 -0.18 -11.25 12.98
N GLN A 34 -1.44 -11.36 12.55
CA GLN A 34 -2.39 -12.34 13.08
C GLN A 34 -1.97 -13.77 12.72
N LEU A 35 -1.54 -14.01 11.48
CA LEU A 35 -1.03 -15.30 11.06
C LEU A 35 0.22 -15.67 11.85
N GLY A 36 1.18 -14.75 11.96
CA GLY A 36 2.41 -14.95 12.73
C GLY A 36 2.14 -15.32 14.18
N LYS A 37 1.18 -14.66 14.83
CA LYS A 37 0.73 -15.02 16.18
C LYS A 37 0.12 -16.41 16.23
N LYS A 38 -0.75 -16.76 15.26
CA LYS A 38 -1.43 -18.07 15.20
C LYS A 38 -0.44 -19.22 15.06
N ILE A 39 0.63 -19.06 14.29
CA ILE A 39 1.66 -20.09 14.10
C ILE A 39 2.89 -19.91 15.01
N LYS A 40 2.82 -18.99 15.98
CA LYS A 40 3.88 -18.70 16.97
C LYS A 40 5.23 -18.34 16.33
N LEU A 41 5.22 -17.60 15.22
CA LEU A 41 6.44 -17.02 14.65
C LEU A 41 7.07 -16.04 15.63
N SER A 42 8.40 -15.98 15.63
CA SER A 42 9.12 -14.95 16.37
C SER A 42 8.86 -13.57 15.77
N GLN A 43 8.90 -12.52 16.60
CA GLN A 43 8.69 -11.14 16.12
C GLN A 43 9.63 -10.78 14.98
N LYS A 44 10.93 -11.15 15.09
CA LYS A 44 11.92 -10.93 14.03
C LYS A 44 11.53 -11.57 12.70
N ALA A 45 10.91 -12.76 12.73
CA ALA A 45 10.44 -13.42 11.51
C ALA A 45 9.20 -12.72 10.93
N VAL A 46 8.28 -12.25 11.79
CA VAL A 46 7.11 -11.48 11.37
C VAL A 46 7.53 -10.15 10.74
N ASP A 47 8.44 -9.41 11.36
CA ASP A 47 8.98 -8.15 10.84
C ASP A 47 9.66 -8.35 9.49
N LYS A 48 10.42 -9.44 9.34
CA LYS A 48 11.01 -9.84 8.05
C LYS A 48 9.94 -10.09 6.99
N ASN A 49 8.87 -10.83 7.33
CA ASN A 49 7.77 -11.09 6.41
C ASN A 49 7.07 -9.80 5.98
N ILE A 50 6.88 -8.84 6.88
CA ILE A 50 6.29 -7.52 6.54
C ILE A 50 7.24 -6.73 5.62
N THR A 51 8.52 -6.63 5.99
CA THR A 51 9.53 -5.83 5.28
C THR A 51 9.82 -6.38 3.87
N GLU A 52 9.83 -7.70 3.72
CA GLU A 52 10.11 -8.37 2.44
C GLU A 52 8.82 -8.72 1.67
N HIS A 53 7.64 -8.31 2.14
CA HIS A 53 6.39 -8.63 1.46
C HIS A 53 6.31 -7.90 0.11
N PRO A 54 6.21 -8.61 -1.02
CA PRO A 54 6.27 -7.99 -2.34
C PRO A 54 5.12 -6.99 -2.57
N GLU A 55 3.91 -7.32 -2.10
CA GLU A 55 2.75 -6.42 -2.25
C GLU A 55 2.88 -5.16 -1.38
N ILE A 56 3.46 -5.27 -0.17
CA ILE A 56 3.63 -4.11 0.71
C ILE A 56 4.66 -3.17 0.08
N ALA A 57 5.78 -3.72 -0.41
CA ALA A 57 6.79 -2.94 -1.13
C ALA A 57 6.23 -2.29 -2.40
N HIS A 58 5.33 -2.98 -3.12
CA HIS A 58 4.66 -2.42 -4.29
C HIS A 58 3.76 -1.24 -3.92
N ILE A 59 2.90 -1.40 -2.91
CA ILE A 59 2.03 -0.35 -2.41
C ILE A 59 2.84 0.84 -1.90
N ASP A 60 3.93 0.60 -1.15
CA ASP A 60 4.81 1.66 -0.66
C ASP A 60 5.39 2.50 -1.79
N LYS A 61 5.82 1.85 -2.88
CA LYS A 61 6.31 2.55 -4.08
C LYS A 61 5.19 3.35 -4.77
N MET A 62 4.00 2.78 -4.90
CA MET A 62 2.85 3.49 -5.49
C MET A 62 2.46 4.72 -4.65
N LEU A 63 2.44 4.58 -3.33
CA LEU A 63 2.16 5.67 -2.40
C LEU A 63 3.20 6.79 -2.53
N GLU A 64 4.49 6.46 -2.63
CA GLU A 64 5.55 7.45 -2.87
C GLU A 64 5.33 8.21 -4.19
N GLN A 65 5.00 7.49 -5.27
CA GLN A 65 4.70 8.10 -6.57
C GLN A 65 3.47 9.00 -6.53
N LEU A 66 2.39 8.59 -5.86
CA LEU A 66 1.16 9.38 -5.76
C LEU A 66 1.37 10.63 -4.89
N ARG A 67 2.07 10.50 -3.75
CA ARG A 67 2.40 11.63 -2.88
C ARG A 67 3.29 12.67 -3.54
N SER A 68 4.09 12.29 -4.54
CA SER A 68 4.89 13.24 -5.33
C SER A 68 4.06 14.12 -6.28
N GLN A 69 2.78 13.79 -6.50
CA GLN A 69 1.89 14.46 -7.45
C GLN A 69 0.92 15.46 -6.79
N ILE A 70 0.92 15.57 -5.46
CA ILE A 70 0.03 16.46 -4.67
C ILE A 70 0.81 17.56 -3.98
#